data_AF-A0A920BG38-F1
#
_entry.id   AF-A0A920BG38-F1
#
_cell.length_a   1.000
_cell.length_b   1.000
_cell.length_c   1.000
_cell.angle_alpha   90.00
_cell.angle_beta   90.00
_cell.angle_gamma   90.00
#
_symmetry.space_group_name_H-M   'P 1'
#
loop_
_entity.id
_entity.type
_entity.pdbx_description
1 polymer ?
#
loop_
_entity_poly.entity_id
_entity_poly.type
_entity_poly.pdbx_seq_one_letter_code
_entity_poly.pdbx_strand_id
1 'polypeptide(L)'
;MVALLEKGHVIDATSLGRSIDMVLADEKPSDVFGTDILRVRGRTIRPKSAGQKKYIEAISENVITFGIGPAGTGKSWLAVAMAVKALQQSKSDG
;
A
#
# COMPACT_ATOMS: atom_id res chain seq x y z
N MET A 1 13.06 8.84 5.24
CA MET A 1 13.79 7.63 4.80
C MET A 1 14.35 6.81 5.96
N VAL A 2 14.98 7.43 6.97
CA VAL A 2 15.46 6.72 8.18
C VAL A 2 14.36 5.88 8.85
N ALA A 3 13.18 6.46 9.06
CA ALA A 3 12.02 5.75 9.63
C ALA A 3 11.50 4.56 8.81
N LEU A 4 11.82 4.47 7.51
CA LEU A 4 11.44 3.33 6.66
C LEU A 4 12.45 2.18 6.83
N LEU A 5 13.75 2.50 6.91
CA LEU A 5 14.81 1.52 7.21
C LEU A 5 14.60 0.84 8.56
N GLU A 6 14.30 1.65 9.58
CA GLU A 6 14.06 1.15 10.95
C GLU A 6 12.88 0.18 11.03
N LYS A 7 11.87 0.35 10.16
CA LYS A 7 10.72 -0.54 10.04
C LYS A 7 10.98 -1.77 9.15
N GLY A 8 12.23 -2.04 8.77
CA GLY A 8 12.62 -3.20 7.96
C GLY A 8 12.20 -3.11 6.48
N HIS A 9 12.04 -1.90 5.94
CA HIS A 9 11.71 -1.73 4.53
C HIS A 9 12.93 -2.01 3.65
N VAL A 10 12.80 -2.92 2.69
CA VAL A 10 13.80 -3.12 1.64
C VAL A 10 13.77 -1.89 0.72
N ILE A 11 14.85 -1.13 0.72
CA ILE A 11 15.05 0.00 -0.20
C ILE A 11 15.83 -0.51 -1.40
N ASP A 12 15.20 -0.47 -2.57
CA ASP A 12 15.83 -0.69 -3.86
C ASP A 12 15.85 0.61 -4.69
N ALA A 13 16.58 0.62 -5.80
CA ALA A 13 16.70 1.79 -6.67
C ALA A 13 15.34 2.31 -7.17
N THR A 14 14.37 1.41 -7.38
CA THR A 14 13.01 1.79 -7.81
C THR A 14 12.26 2.52 -6.70
N SER A 15 12.37 2.05 -5.46
CA SER A 15 11.73 2.64 -4.28
C SER A 15 12.35 3.98 -3.91
N LEU A 16 13.67 4.12 -4.13
CA LEU A 16 14.36 5.40 -3.98
C LEU A 16 13.86 6.44 -4.98
N GLY A 17 13.80 6.09 -6.27
CA GLY A 17 13.28 6.99 -7.31
C GLY A 17 11.87 7.49 -7.00
N ARG A 18 10.96 6.57 -6.63
CA ARG A 18 9.59 6.94 -6.22
C ARG A 18 9.55 7.81 -4.96
N SER A 19 10.47 7.61 -4.02
CA SER A 19 10.55 8.44 -2.81
C SER A 19 10.93 9.88 -3.16
N ILE A 20 11.84 10.07 -4.14
CA ILE A 20 12.22 11.39 -4.64
C ILE A 20 11.01 12.05 -5.31
N ASP A 21 10.33 11.34 -6.23
CA ASP A 21 9.13 11.86 -6.92
C ASP A 21 8.04 12.29 -5.93
N MET A 22 7.82 11.50 -4.87
CA MET A 22 6.86 11.84 -3.81
C MET A 22 7.25 13.10 -3.05
N VAL A 23 8.52 13.23 -2.65
CA VAL A 23 9.00 14.44 -1.94
C VAL A 23 8.89 15.68 -2.83
N LEU A 24 9.21 15.55 -4.12
CA LEU A 24 9.04 16.65 -5.10
C LEU A 24 7.56 17.05 -5.28
N ALA A 25 6.64 16.14 -5.04
CA ALA A 25 5.19 16.37 -5.08
C ALA A 25 4.59 16.77 -3.71
N ASP A 26 5.42 17.10 -2.70
CA ASP A 26 5.02 17.41 -1.31
C ASP A 26 4.27 16.26 -0.60
N GLU A 27 4.51 15.02 -1.04
CA GLU A 27 3.99 13.81 -0.41
C GLU A 27 5.05 13.17 0.51
N LYS A 28 4.59 12.58 1.63
CA LYS A 28 5.48 11.89 2.57
C LYS A 28 5.64 10.41 2.19
N PRO A 29 6.83 9.94 1.77
CA PRO A 29 7.03 8.54 1.39
C PRO A 29 6.77 7.56 2.54
N SER A 30 6.96 8.00 3.79
CA SER A 30 6.66 7.21 4.99
C SER A 30 5.21 6.79 5.08
N ASP A 31 4.30 7.65 4.63
CA ASP A 31 2.86 7.44 4.78
C ASP A 31 2.39 6.42 3.74
N VAL A 32 2.96 6.49 2.54
CA VAL A 32 2.70 5.51 1.48
C VAL A 32 3.32 4.16 1.83
N PHE A 33 4.64 4.10 1.99
CA PHE A 33 5.32 2.81 2.14
C PHE A 33 5.07 2.15 3.50
N GLY A 34 4.74 2.92 4.53
CA GLY A 34 4.46 2.41 5.87
C GLY A 34 3.09 1.73 6.03
N THR A 35 2.25 1.74 5.00
CA THR A 35 0.92 1.11 5.04
C THR A 35 1.00 -0.35 4.59
N ASP A 36 1.25 -1.25 5.53
CA ASP A 36 1.27 -2.69 5.23
C ASP A 36 -0.15 -3.28 5.18
N ILE A 37 -0.46 -4.00 4.09
CA ILE A 37 -1.76 -4.64 3.87
C ILE A 37 -1.73 -6.07 4.40
N LEU A 38 -0.85 -6.90 3.81
CA LEU A 38 -0.78 -8.33 4.08
C LEU A 38 0.64 -8.81 3.84
N ARG A 39 1.08 -9.81 4.60
CA ARG A 39 2.34 -10.52 4.35
C ARG A 39 2.04 -11.92 3.84
N VAL A 40 2.51 -12.23 2.63
CA VAL A 40 2.30 -13.54 1.99
C VAL A 40 3.66 -14.12 1.61
N ARG A 41 3.98 -15.31 2.13
CA ARG A 41 5.24 -16.03 1.81
C ARG A 41 6.48 -15.14 1.93
N GLY A 42 6.58 -14.39 3.04
CA GLY A 42 7.69 -13.48 3.31
C GLY A 42 7.65 -12.14 2.57
N ARG A 43 6.79 -11.97 1.56
CA ARG A 43 6.64 -10.70 0.82
C ARG A 43 5.50 -9.87 1.42
N THR A 44 5.77 -8.59 1.66
CA THR A 44 4.76 -7.65 2.15
C THR A 44 4.08 -6.93 0.98
N ILE A 45 2.76 -6.94 0.96
CA ILE A 45 1.93 -6.17 0.03
C ILE A 45 1.65 -4.81 0.67
N ARG A 46 1.98 -3.74 -0.05
CA ARG A 46 1.84 -2.34 0.39
C ARG A 46 1.62 -1.43 -0.83
N PRO A 47 1.05 -0.24 -0.66
CA PRO A 47 1.00 0.73 -1.75
C PRO A 47 2.40 1.22 -2.10
N LYS A 48 2.59 1.54 -3.38
CA LYS A 48 3.84 2.03 -3.98
C LYS A 48 3.74 3.46 -4.49
N SER A 49 2.55 4.06 -4.40
CA SER A 49 2.28 5.45 -4.74
C SER A 49 1.17 6.00 -3.84
N ALA A 50 1.08 7.32 -3.71
CA ALA A 50 0.00 7.94 -2.95
C ALA A 50 -1.39 7.63 -3.51
N GLY A 51 -1.53 7.51 -4.83
CA GLY A 51 -2.79 7.08 -5.45
C GLY A 51 -3.24 5.68 -5.01
N GLN A 52 -2.29 4.75 -4.87
CA GLN A 52 -2.60 3.41 -4.33
C GLN A 52 -2.95 3.47 -2.83
N LYS A 53 -2.28 4.33 -2.05
CA LYS A 53 -2.61 4.54 -0.63
C LYS A 53 -4.05 5.06 -0.48
N LYS A 54 -4.39 6.13 -1.20
CA LYS A 54 -5.75 6.71 -1.25
C LYS A 54 -6.80 5.66 -1.65
N TYR A 55 -6.48 4.81 -2.62
CA TYR A 55 -7.37 3.71 -3.03
C TYR A 55 -7.63 2.70 -1.90
N ILE A 56 -6.60 2.34 -1.14
CA ILE A 56 -6.71 1.40 -0.01
C ILE A 56 -7.51 2.04 1.14
N GLU A 57 -7.25 3.30 1.46
CA GLU A 57 -7.98 4.07 2.48
C GLU A 57 -9.47 4.15 2.11
N ALA A 58 -9.78 4.44 0.85
CA ALA A 58 -11.15 4.45 0.36
C ALA A 58 -11.85 3.10 0.52
N ILE A 59 -11.17 1.98 0.25
CA ILE A 59 -11.74 0.63 0.48
C ILE A 59 -12.06 0.41 1.96
N SER A 60 -11.23 0.90 2.89
CA SER A 60 -11.48 0.72 4.33
C SER A 60 -12.59 1.60 4.87
N GLU A 61 -12.80 2.78 4.28
CA GLU A 61 -13.72 3.79 4.80
C GLU A 61 -15.11 3.72 4.13
N ASN A 62 -15.24 3.06 2.98
CA ASN A 62 -16.46 3.06 2.19
C ASN A 62 -16.97 1.64 1.89
N VAL A 63 -18.29 1.48 1.87
CA VAL A 63 -18.96 0.22 1.49
C VAL A 63 -18.69 -0.12 0.01
N ILE A 64 -18.64 0.90 -0.85
CA ILE A 64 -18.37 0.75 -2.30
C ILE A 64 -17.29 1.74 -2.70
N THR A 65 -16.27 1.27 -3.42
CA THR A 65 -15.16 2.09 -3.93
C THR A 65 -14.96 1.86 -5.43
N PHE A 66 -14.93 2.93 -6.23
CA PHE A 66 -14.58 2.86 -7.65
C PHE A 66 -13.08 3.11 -7.86
N GLY A 67 -12.35 2.09 -8.30
CA GLY A 67 -10.93 2.21 -8.62
C GLY A 67 -10.69 2.66 -10.07
N ILE A 68 -10.59 3.97 -10.32
CA ILE A 68 -10.29 4.52 -11.64
C ILE A 68 -8.78 4.76 -11.78
N GLY A 69 -8.19 4.35 -12.91
CA GLY A 69 -6.80 4.67 -13.23
C GLY A 69 -6.22 3.80 -14.34
N PRO A 70 -5.01 4.10 -14.83
CA PRO A 70 -4.38 3.40 -15.94
C PRO A 70 -4.30 1.88 -15.72
N ALA A 71 -4.30 1.11 -16.81
CA ALA A 71 -4.07 -0.34 -16.73
C ALA A 71 -2.69 -0.62 -16.09
N GLY A 72 -2.57 -1.74 -15.38
CA GLY A 72 -1.30 -2.14 -14.75
C GLY A 72 -0.94 -1.45 -13.43
N THR A 73 -1.74 -0.49 -12.93
CA THR A 73 -1.46 0.19 -11.65
C THR A 73 -1.83 -0.60 -10.40
N GLY A 74 -2.14 -1.89 -10.52
CA GLY A 74 -2.32 -2.80 -9.38
C GLY A 74 -3.65 -2.69 -8.61
N LYS A 75 -4.66 -1.98 -9.14
CA LYS A 75 -5.98 -1.79 -8.49
C LYS A 75 -6.63 -3.11 -8.05
N SER A 76 -6.80 -4.06 -8.97
CA SER A 76 -7.41 -5.37 -8.66
C SER A 76 -6.58 -6.18 -7.66
N TRP A 77 -5.24 -6.12 -7.76
CA TRP A 77 -4.36 -6.81 -6.83
C TRP A 77 -4.48 -6.28 -5.40
N LEU A 78 -4.50 -4.95 -5.25
CA LEU A 78 -4.64 -4.30 -3.94
C LEU A 78 -6.04 -4.54 -3.34
N ALA A 79 -7.10 -4.51 -4.15
CA ALA A 79 -8.45 -4.84 -3.71
C ALA A 79 -8.55 -6.26 -3.15
N VAL A 80 -7.97 -7.24 -3.88
CA VAL A 80 -7.92 -8.63 -3.42
C VAL A 80 -7.10 -8.75 -2.14
N ALA A 81 -5.95 -8.08 -2.04
CA ALA A 81 -5.14 -8.09 -0.81
C ALA A 81 -5.91 -7.54 0.41
N MET A 82 -6.69 -6.47 0.23
CA MET A 82 -7.56 -5.90 1.26
C MET A 82 -8.68 -6.86 1.65
N ALA A 83 -9.33 -7.51 0.68
CA ALA A 83 -10.37 -8.49 0.95
C ALA A 83 -9.83 -9.70 1.75
N VAL A 84 -8.65 -10.21 1.38
CA VAL A 84 -7.99 -11.30 2.10
C VAL A 84 -7.62 -10.88 3.53
N LYS A 85 -7.11 -9.65 3.71
CA LYS A 85 -6.82 -9.09 5.04
C LYS A 85 -8.08 -9.09 5.92
N ALA A 86 -9.18 -8.54 5.42
CA ALA A 86 -10.45 -8.47 6.14
C ALA A 86 -10.98 -9.88 6.50
N LEU A 87 -10.89 -10.83 5.55
CA LEU A 87 -11.29 -12.22 5.78
C LEU A 87 -10.43 -12.93 6.84
N GLN A 88 -9.14 -12.62 6.92
CA GLN A 88 -8.27 -13.19 7.95
C GLN A 88 -8.57 -12.60 9.33
N GLN A 89 -8.80 -11.28 9.41
CA GLN A 89 -9.21 -10.62 10.64
C GLN A 89 -10.52 -11.22 11.17
N SER A 90 -11.54 -11.35 10.32
CA SER A 90 -12.82 -11.94 10.73
C SER A 90 -12.72 -13.40 11.20
N LYS A 91 -11.73 -14.17 10.69
CA LYS A 91 -11.51 -15.56 11.11
C LYS A 91 -10.76 -15.67 12.44
N SER A 92 -10.04 -14.64 12.86
CA SER A 92 -9.33 -14.62 14.15
C SER A 92 -10.23 -14.17 15.31
N ASP A 93 -11.37 -13.57 15.00
CA ASP A 93 -12.34 -13.07 15.98
C ASP A 93 -13.41 -14.12 16.39
N GLY A 94 -13.27 -15.39 15.95
CA GLY A 94 -14.16 -16.50 16.29
C GLY A 94 -13.40 -17.74 16.75
#